data_AF-A0A453QK00-F1
#
_entry.id   AF-A0A453QK00-F1
#
_cell.length_a   1.000
_cell.length_b   1.000
_cell.length_c   1.000
_cell.angle_alpha   90.00
_cell.angle_beta   90.00
_cell.angle_gamma   90.00
#
_symmetry.space_group_name_H-M   'P 1'
#
loop_
_entity.id
_entity.type
_entity.pdbx_description
1 polymer ?
#
loop_
_entity_poly.entity_id
_entity_poly.type
_entity_poly.pdbx_seq_one_letter_code
_entity_poly.pdbx_strand_id
1 'polypeptide(L)'
;GTARTSLVVTIGPSPRHRGETTSTIMFGQRAMKVQNMVKLKEEFDYKSLCRRLDIELDKLIAENERQRKYFDDEIERITAEAQYRVAEAEKECKVSLENEKMKYHQEYLDSIKILEEKWKVHQQSPKKQIKEESTSNGDVQDLLQNEKMLRQSAEDESNDLKNQLSHWKKMEATATAEVVRLRRMLDTEASQKDKLEEEIAVLKSQLMQLSLDADETRMSLDTGDGPGKIFPGLDSLMSHSRNSQPREQSNGPKAPVAKLFEQVGLQKILSLLESEEPDVRVHAVKVVANLAAEEANQEKIVEAGGLTSLLMLLRSSEDETIRRVAAGAIANLAMN
;
A
#
# COMPACT_ATOMS: atom_id res chain seq x y z
N GLY A 1 -47.74 12.70 -26.76
CA GLY A 1 -47.03 12.90 -28.03
C GLY A 1 -46.55 14.33 -28.08
N THR A 2 -45.33 14.57 -28.57
CA THR A 2 -44.85 15.92 -28.89
C THR A 2 -45.94 16.67 -29.66
N ALA A 3 -46.12 17.96 -29.37
CA ALA A 3 -47.32 18.78 -29.66
C ALA A 3 -47.73 18.93 -31.15
N ARG A 4 -47.25 18.07 -32.06
CA ARG A 4 -47.50 18.10 -33.51
C ARG A 4 -48.40 16.98 -34.04
N THR A 5 -48.80 16.00 -33.23
CA THR A 5 -49.67 14.90 -33.70
C THR A 5 -50.93 14.82 -32.86
N SER A 6 -52.08 15.14 -33.47
CA SER A 6 -53.41 15.00 -32.87
C SER A 6 -54.02 13.68 -33.29
N LEU A 7 -54.41 12.85 -32.31
CA LEU A 7 -55.16 11.61 -32.54
C LEU A 7 -56.63 11.88 -32.20
N VAL A 8 -57.53 11.68 -33.18
CA VAL A 8 -58.98 11.77 -32.96
C VAL A 8 -59.54 10.36 -32.90
N VAL A 9 -60.17 10.02 -31.78
CA VAL A 9 -60.83 8.72 -31.56
C VAL A 9 -62.34 8.95 -31.60
N THR A 10 -63.01 8.33 -32.58
CA THR A 10 -64.47 8.36 -32.69
C THR A 10 -65.07 7.07 -32.10
N ILE A 11 -66.16 7.22 -31.35
CA ILE A 11 -66.86 6.11 -30.71
C ILE A 11 -68.36 6.19 -31.01
N GLY A 12 -68.99 5.03 -31.19
CA GLY A 12 -70.43 4.94 -31.42
C GLY A 12 -71.19 4.96 -30.08
N PRO A 13 -72.29 5.73 -29.93
CA PRO A 13 -73.03 5.82 -28.68
C PRO A 13 -73.95 4.60 -28.43
N SER A 14 -74.12 3.72 -29.42
CA SER A 14 -75.01 2.56 -29.32
C SER A 14 -74.35 1.40 -28.56
N PRO A 15 -75.07 0.72 -27.65
CA PRO A 15 -74.59 -0.49 -26.97
C PRO A 15 -74.17 -1.62 -27.92
N ARG A 16 -74.67 -1.62 -29.16
CA ARG A 16 -74.30 -2.60 -30.19
C ARG A 16 -72.84 -2.48 -30.65
N HIS A 17 -72.23 -1.29 -30.50
CA HIS A 17 -70.85 -1.01 -30.93
C HIS A 17 -69.85 -1.06 -29.76
N ARG A 18 -70.20 -1.72 -28.65
CA ARG A 18 -69.37 -1.74 -27.43
C ARG A 18 -68.00 -2.39 -27.66
N GLY A 19 -67.93 -3.46 -28.46
CA GLY A 19 -66.66 -4.14 -28.77
C GLY A 19 -65.69 -3.27 -29.57
N GLU A 20 -66.20 -2.61 -30.61
CA GLU A 20 -65.44 -1.67 -31.44
C GLU A 20 -64.99 -0.46 -30.63
N THR A 21 -65.91 0.15 -29.88
CA THR A 21 -65.63 1.30 -29.00
C THR A 21 -64.52 1.00 -28.01
N THR A 22 -64.56 -0.17 -27.37
CA THR A 22 -63.53 -0.60 -26.41
C THR A 22 -62.18 -0.77 -27.11
N SER A 23 -62.16 -1.37 -28.29
CA SER A 23 -60.93 -1.60 -29.06
C SER A 23 -60.29 -0.28 -29.51
N THR A 24 -61.09 0.68 -29.97
CA THR A 24 -60.62 2.00 -30.42
C THR A 24 -60.08 2.83 -29.25
N ILE A 25 -60.72 2.78 -28.08
CA ILE A 25 -60.22 3.44 -26.86
C ILE A 25 -58.88 2.84 -26.43
N MET A 26 -58.77 1.50 -26.41
CA MET A 26 -57.53 0.81 -26.03
C MET A 26 -56.39 1.11 -27.01
N PHE A 27 -56.68 1.26 -28.30
CA PHE A 27 -55.71 1.70 -29.29
C PHE A 27 -55.23 3.13 -29.00
N GLY A 28 -56.15 4.06 -28.76
CA GLY A 28 -55.82 5.44 -28.40
C GLY A 28 -54.94 5.52 -27.15
N GLN A 29 -55.27 4.76 -26.11
CA GLN A 29 -54.47 4.69 -24.88
C GLN A 29 -53.06 4.14 -25.11
N ARG A 30 -52.90 3.12 -25.96
CA ARG A 30 -51.57 2.60 -26.32
C ARG A 30 -50.76 3.60 -27.13
N ALA A 31 -51.37 4.24 -28.12
CA ALA A 31 -50.73 5.25 -28.96
C ALA A 31 -50.27 6.48 -28.16
N MET A 32 -51.01 6.88 -27.12
CA MET A 32 -50.60 7.95 -26.20
C MET A 32 -49.32 7.65 -25.42
N LYS A 33 -49.05 6.36 -25.14
CA LYS A 33 -47.87 5.90 -24.39
C LYS A 33 -46.62 5.75 -25.26
N VAL A 34 -46.75 5.80 -26.58
CA VAL A 34 -45.61 5.72 -27.49
C VAL A 34 -44.85 7.04 -27.42
N GLN A 35 -43.68 7.01 -26.79
CA GLN A 35 -42.72 8.11 -26.83
C GLN A 35 -41.91 8.00 -28.12
N ASN A 36 -42.03 9.00 -29.00
CA ASN A 36 -41.21 9.08 -30.20
C ASN A 36 -39.82 9.63 -29.81
N MET A 37 -38.84 8.73 -29.67
CA MET A 37 -37.46 9.12 -29.39
C MET A 37 -36.72 9.42 -30.69
N VAL A 38 -36.33 10.67 -30.89
CA VAL A 38 -35.38 11.04 -31.96
C VAL A 38 -34.02 10.50 -31.57
N LYS A 39 -33.61 9.36 -32.15
CA LYS A 39 -32.24 8.87 -32.05
C LYS A 39 -31.42 9.52 -33.16
N LEU A 40 -30.65 10.55 -32.80
CA LEU A 40 -29.57 11.05 -33.66
C LEU A 40 -28.55 9.92 -33.80
N LYS A 41 -28.39 9.36 -35.01
CA LYS A 41 -27.30 8.43 -35.31
C LYS A 41 -26.07 9.28 -35.62
N GLU A 42 -25.34 9.67 -34.60
CA GLU A 42 -23.96 10.13 -34.77
C GLU A 42 -23.10 8.89 -35.00
N GLU A 43 -22.60 8.72 -36.24
CA GLU A 43 -21.65 7.67 -36.56
C GLU A 43 -20.28 8.06 -35.99
N PHE A 44 -19.99 7.61 -34.78
CA PHE A 44 -18.65 7.73 -34.20
C PHE A 44 -17.71 6.71 -34.83
N ASP A 45 -16.63 7.18 -35.45
CA ASP A 45 -15.55 6.33 -35.95
C ASP A 45 -14.65 5.86 -34.80
N TYR A 46 -15.15 4.86 -34.07
CA TYR A 46 -14.43 4.23 -32.98
C TYR A 46 -13.09 3.62 -33.42
N LYS A 47 -12.95 3.20 -34.69
CA LYS A 47 -11.70 2.60 -35.18
C LYS A 47 -10.59 3.64 -35.23
N SER A 48 -10.89 4.85 -35.70
CA SER A 48 -9.92 5.95 -35.72
C SER A 48 -9.60 6.47 -34.31
N LEU A 49 -10.59 6.46 -33.40
CA LEU A 49 -10.36 6.84 -32.01
C LEU A 49 -9.45 5.83 -31.28
N CYS A 50 -9.72 4.53 -31.40
CA CYS A 50 -8.88 3.48 -30.82
C CYS A 50 -7.44 3.58 -31.32
N ARG A 51 -7.24 3.71 -32.64
CA ARG A 51 -5.89 3.89 -33.22
C ARG A 51 -5.14 5.10 -32.65
N ARG A 52 -5.85 6.19 -32.36
CA ARG A 52 -5.23 7.39 -31.78
C ARG A 52 -4.80 7.14 -30.33
N LEU A 53 -5.66 6.49 -29.56
CA LEU A 53 -5.37 6.11 -28.18
C LEU A 53 -4.23 5.10 -28.09
N ASP A 54 -4.16 4.13 -29.00
CA ASP A 54 -3.06 3.17 -29.07
C ASP A 54 -1.73 3.87 -29.33
N ILE A 55 -1.69 4.84 -30.26
CA ILE A 55 -0.49 5.64 -30.52
C ILE A 55 -0.09 6.49 -29.30
N GLU A 56 -1.05 7.05 -28.56
CA GLU A 56 -0.76 7.79 -27.33
C GLU A 56 -0.24 6.87 -26.22
N LEU A 57 -0.80 5.67 -26.10
CA LEU A 57 -0.35 4.66 -25.16
C LEU A 57 1.09 4.23 -25.46
N ASP A 58 1.40 3.92 -26.72
CA ASP A 58 2.76 3.54 -27.15
C ASP A 58 3.78 4.65 -26.88
N LYS A 59 3.40 5.92 -27.10
CA LYS A 59 4.25 7.07 -26.76
C LYS A 59 4.52 7.15 -25.26
N LEU A 60 3.50 6.97 -24.44
CA LEU A 60 3.64 7.01 -22.98
C LEU A 60 4.47 5.82 -22.46
N ILE A 61 4.32 4.64 -23.07
CA ILE A 61 5.15 3.46 -22.76
C ILE A 61 6.61 3.76 -23.09
N ALA A 62 6.90 4.22 -24.30
CA ALA A 62 8.27 4.53 -24.72
C ALA A 62 8.93 5.61 -23.85
N GLU A 63 8.18 6.63 -23.43
CA GLU A 63 8.69 7.66 -22.52
C GLU A 63 8.97 7.09 -21.11
N ASN A 64 8.08 6.26 -20.58
CA ASN A 64 8.31 5.57 -19.30
C ASN A 64 9.54 4.66 -19.35
N GLU A 65 9.74 3.91 -20.44
CA GLU A 65 10.90 3.04 -20.60
C GLU A 65 12.21 3.85 -20.67
N ARG A 66 12.20 4.99 -21.35
CA ARG A 66 13.35 5.91 -21.38
C ARG A 66 13.68 6.47 -20.00
N GLN A 67 12.67 6.90 -19.25
CA GLN A 67 12.86 7.42 -17.89
C GLN A 67 13.38 6.34 -16.94
N ARG A 68 12.81 5.13 -16.99
CA ARG A 68 13.30 3.99 -16.22
C ARG A 68 14.76 3.69 -16.52
N LYS A 69 15.11 3.61 -17.81
CA LYS A 69 16.51 3.37 -18.21
C LYS A 69 17.45 4.46 -17.71
N TYR A 70 17.05 5.73 -17.79
CA TYR A 70 17.84 6.83 -17.24
C TYR A 70 18.06 6.69 -15.73
N PHE A 71 17.03 6.32 -14.96
CA PHE A 71 17.17 6.08 -13.53
C PHE A 71 18.04 4.87 -13.23
N ASP A 72 17.92 3.78 -13.99
CA ASP A 72 18.75 2.59 -13.84
C ASP A 72 20.23 2.92 -14.10
N ASP A 73 20.54 3.64 -15.18
CA ASP A 73 21.89 4.10 -15.52
C ASP A 73 22.47 5.02 -14.42
N GLU A 74 21.64 5.88 -13.84
CA GLU A 74 22.03 6.79 -12.75
C GLU A 74 22.29 6.03 -11.44
N ILE A 75 21.45 5.05 -11.11
CA ILE A 75 21.63 4.17 -9.96
C ILE A 75 22.92 3.35 -10.11
N GLU A 76 23.20 2.82 -11.31
CA GLU A 76 24.43 2.08 -11.58
C GLU A 76 25.66 2.97 -11.39
N ARG A 77 25.62 4.22 -11.88
CA ARG A 77 26.70 5.19 -11.67
C ARG A 77 26.95 5.48 -10.19
N ILE A 78 25.90 5.79 -9.43
CA ILE A 78 26.00 6.08 -7.99
C ILE A 78 26.52 4.85 -7.24
N THR A 79 26.05 3.66 -7.60
CA THR A 79 26.47 2.40 -6.99
C THR A 79 27.95 2.14 -7.24
N ALA A 80 28.42 2.35 -8.47
CA ALA A 80 29.83 2.21 -8.82
C ALA A 80 30.71 3.23 -8.07
N GLU A 81 30.28 4.49 -7.95
CA GLU A 81 31.00 5.50 -7.17
C GLU A 81 31.07 5.13 -5.68
N ALA A 82 29.95 4.68 -5.10
CA ALA A 82 29.91 4.25 -3.71
C ALA A 82 30.83 3.04 -3.46
N GLN A 83 30.82 2.05 -4.35
CA GLN A 83 31.71 0.90 -4.28
C GLN A 83 33.18 1.30 -4.37
N TYR A 84 33.51 2.24 -5.27
CA TYR A 84 34.87 2.76 -5.38
C TYR A 84 35.32 3.43 -4.08
N ARG A 85 34.49 4.30 -3.48
CA ARG A 85 34.82 4.98 -2.22
C ARG A 85 34.97 4.00 -1.05
N VAL A 86 34.12 2.97 -0.97
CA VAL A 86 34.24 1.92 0.04
C VAL A 86 35.55 1.15 -0.15
N ALA A 87 35.87 0.73 -1.37
CA ALA A 87 37.11 0.01 -1.65
C ALA A 87 38.36 0.85 -1.35
N GLU A 88 38.33 2.15 -1.62
CA GLU A 88 39.39 3.08 -1.28
C GLU A 88 39.58 3.20 0.26
N ALA A 89 38.48 3.37 1.00
CA ALA A 89 38.50 3.43 2.46
C ALA A 89 38.97 2.11 3.10
N GLU A 90 38.55 0.96 2.56
CA GLU A 90 39.00 -0.36 3.01
C GLU A 90 40.51 -0.54 2.81
N LYS A 91 41.03 -0.09 1.66
CA LYS A 91 42.47 -0.11 1.38
C LYS A 91 43.24 0.78 2.35
N GLU A 92 42.75 1.98 2.62
CA GLU A 92 43.37 2.90 3.58
C GLU A 92 43.36 2.32 5.00
N CYS A 93 42.22 1.75 5.43
CA CYS A 93 42.10 1.09 6.73
C CYS A 93 43.10 -0.07 6.87
N LYS A 94 43.26 -0.88 5.81
CA LYS A 94 44.24 -1.97 5.78
C LYS A 94 45.68 -1.45 5.93
N VAL A 95 46.04 -0.39 5.21
CA VAL A 95 47.37 0.22 5.31
C VAL A 95 47.63 0.77 6.72
N SER A 96 46.66 1.48 7.30
CA SER A 96 46.74 2.00 8.67
C SER A 96 46.89 0.87 9.70
N LEU A 97 46.15 -0.23 9.55
CA LEU A 97 46.27 -1.40 10.41
C LEU A 97 47.64 -2.08 10.32
N GLU A 98 48.20 -2.19 9.12
CA GLU A 98 49.56 -2.72 8.92
C GLU A 98 50.62 -1.81 9.56
N ASN A 99 50.46 -0.49 9.43
CA ASN A 99 51.35 0.49 10.06
C ASN A 99 51.31 0.42 11.60
N GLU A 100 50.13 0.31 12.20
CA GLU A 100 50.00 0.13 13.65
C GLU A 100 50.64 -1.19 14.11
N LYS A 101 50.40 -2.30 13.39
CA LYS A 101 51.04 -3.58 13.69
C LYS A 101 52.57 -3.48 13.66
N MET A 102 53.11 -2.80 12.65
CA MET A 102 54.56 -2.55 12.55
C MET A 102 55.08 -1.69 13.69
N LYS A 103 54.31 -0.66 14.09
CA LYS A 103 54.66 0.21 15.22
C LYS A 103 54.69 -0.58 16.54
N TYR A 104 53.66 -1.37 16.83
CA TYR A 104 53.64 -2.24 18.02
C TYR A 104 54.76 -3.27 18.01
N HIS A 105 55.07 -3.85 16.85
CA HIS A 105 56.20 -4.79 16.73
C HIS A 105 57.53 -4.11 17.02
N GLN A 106 57.74 -2.89 16.52
CA GLN A 106 58.92 -2.09 16.77
C GLN A 106 59.06 -1.73 18.27
N GLU A 107 57.99 -1.25 18.90
CA GLU A 107 57.96 -0.93 20.34
C GLU A 107 58.26 -2.17 21.20
N TYR A 108 57.78 -3.34 20.79
CA TYR A 108 58.07 -4.61 21.46
C TYR A 108 59.56 -4.99 21.35
N LEU A 109 60.15 -4.86 20.16
CA LEU A 109 61.59 -5.10 19.94
C LEU A 109 62.46 -4.13 20.74
N ASP A 110 62.11 -2.85 20.76
CA ASP A 110 62.84 -1.84 21.52
C ASP A 110 62.76 -2.11 23.03
N SER A 111 61.61 -2.56 23.52
CA SER A 111 61.42 -2.98 24.92
C SER A 111 62.30 -4.18 25.29
N ILE A 112 62.40 -5.19 24.40
CA ILE A 112 63.31 -6.32 24.60
C ILE A 112 64.76 -5.83 24.66
N LYS A 113 65.17 -4.97 23.74
CA LYS A 113 66.54 -4.45 23.69
C LYS A 113 66.91 -3.70 24.97
N ILE A 114 66.01 -2.88 25.50
CA ILE A 114 66.17 -2.20 26.79
C ILE A 114 66.31 -3.22 27.94
N LEU A 115 65.49 -4.28 27.95
CA LEU A 115 65.58 -5.34 28.96
C LEU A 115 66.89 -6.11 28.87
N GLU A 116 67.38 -6.43 27.68
CA GLU A 116 68.68 -7.07 27.46
C GLU A 116 69.83 -6.19 27.94
N GLU A 117 69.76 -4.89 27.69
CA GLU A 117 70.76 -3.94 28.16
C GLU A 117 70.76 -3.83 29.69
N LYS A 118 69.58 -3.73 30.30
CA LYS A 118 69.41 -3.79 31.77
C LYS A 118 69.94 -5.10 32.36
N TRP A 119 69.71 -6.22 31.68
CA TRP A 119 70.22 -7.54 32.08
C TRP A 119 71.75 -7.59 32.02
N LYS A 120 72.37 -7.10 30.94
CA LYS A 120 73.83 -7.02 30.81
C LYS A 120 74.47 -6.16 31.89
N VAL A 121 73.87 -5.02 32.23
CA VAL A 121 74.33 -4.15 33.32
C VAL A 121 74.26 -4.86 34.67
N HIS A 122 73.17 -5.59 34.95
CA HIS A 122 73.07 -6.42 36.15
C HIS A 122 74.15 -7.51 36.20
N GLN A 123 74.47 -8.12 35.06
CA GLN A 123 75.47 -9.19 34.97
C GLN A 123 76.92 -8.70 35.09
N GLN A 124 77.21 -7.45 34.70
CA GLN A 124 78.54 -6.83 34.80
C GLN A 124 78.82 -6.16 36.16
N SER A 125 77.81 -5.99 37.01
CA SER A 125 78.05 -5.63 38.40
C SER A 125 78.68 -6.83 39.15
N PRO A 126 79.87 -6.70 39.77
CA PRO A 126 80.37 -7.74 40.66
C PRO A 126 79.37 -7.93 41.78
N LYS A 127 79.25 -9.15 42.32
CA LYS A 127 78.54 -9.49 43.57
C LYS A 127 78.91 -8.51 44.67
N LYS A 128 78.29 -7.34 44.70
CA LYS A 128 78.33 -6.43 45.84
C LYS A 128 77.37 -7.04 46.83
N GLN A 129 77.96 -7.39 47.96
CA GLN A 129 77.30 -7.73 49.20
C GLN A 129 75.97 -7.00 49.29
N ILE A 130 74.94 -7.77 49.63
CA ILE A 130 73.71 -7.27 50.24
C ILE A 130 74.15 -6.48 51.48
N LYS A 131 74.45 -5.20 51.27
CA LYS A 131 74.43 -4.19 52.31
C LYS A 131 73.08 -3.55 52.14
N GLU A 132 72.27 -3.78 53.16
CA GLU A 132 71.13 -2.96 53.53
C GLU A 132 71.58 -1.49 53.45
N GLU A 133 71.41 -0.89 52.28
CA GLU A 133 71.26 0.55 52.20
C GLU A 133 69.88 0.81 52.77
N SER A 134 69.89 1.28 54.00
CA SER A 134 68.82 2.06 54.59
C SER A 134 68.51 3.24 53.66
N THR A 135 67.71 2.99 52.62
CA THR A 135 66.91 4.01 51.99
C THR A 135 66.03 4.55 53.10
N SER A 136 66.02 5.87 53.26
CA SER A 136 65.22 6.51 54.28
C SER A 136 63.79 5.96 54.21
N ASN A 137 63.19 5.63 55.36
CA ASN A 137 61.79 5.20 55.41
C ASN A 137 60.83 6.20 54.74
N GLY A 138 61.28 7.44 54.45
CA GLY A 138 60.53 8.44 53.68
C GLY A 138 60.37 8.12 52.20
N ASP A 139 61.44 7.70 51.50
CA ASP A 139 61.39 7.51 50.04
C ASP A 139 60.52 6.30 49.63
N VAL A 140 60.54 5.24 50.45
CA VAL A 140 59.69 4.06 50.26
C VAL A 140 58.23 4.38 50.60
N GLN A 141 57.98 5.24 51.58
CA GLN A 141 56.63 5.67 51.95
C GLN A 141 56.01 6.52 50.84
N ASP A 142 56.77 7.44 50.23
CA ASP A 142 56.31 8.28 49.13
C ASP A 142 56.08 7.48 47.84
N LEU A 143 56.94 6.51 47.52
CA LEU A 143 56.72 5.61 46.39
C LEU A 143 55.48 4.73 46.59
N LEU A 144 55.26 4.22 47.81
CA LEU A 144 54.06 3.44 48.15
C LEU A 144 52.78 4.29 48.09
N GLN A 145 52.85 5.56 48.50
CA GLN A 145 51.75 6.51 48.41
C GLN A 145 51.40 6.81 46.94
N ASN A 146 52.42 7.01 46.09
CA ASN A 146 52.24 7.21 44.65
C ASN A 146 51.68 5.96 43.96
N GLU A 147 52.15 4.75 44.31
CA GLU A 147 51.58 3.50 43.76
C GLU A 147 50.11 3.33 44.17
N LYS A 148 49.75 3.67 45.42
CA LYS A 148 48.35 3.64 45.88
C LYS A 148 47.46 4.62 45.10
N MET A 149 47.94 5.85 44.86
CA MET A 149 47.22 6.85 44.06
C MET A 149 47.02 6.37 42.61
N LEU A 150 48.07 5.81 41.99
CA LEU A 150 47.99 5.26 40.64
C LEU A 150 47.02 4.07 40.57
N ARG A 151 47.01 3.19 41.58
CA ARG A 151 46.05 2.09 41.67
C ARG A 151 44.62 2.58 41.83
N GLN A 152 44.39 3.60 42.67
CA GLN A 152 43.06 4.21 42.81
C GLN A 152 42.58 4.82 41.50
N SER A 153 43.43 5.59 40.80
CA SER A 153 43.09 6.16 39.49
C SER A 153 42.76 5.07 38.46
N ALA A 154 43.53 3.98 38.42
CA ALA A 154 43.28 2.87 37.51
C ALA A 154 42.00 2.08 37.89
N GLU A 155 41.67 1.99 39.18
CA GLU A 155 40.46 1.33 39.68
C GLU A 155 39.21 2.17 39.37
N ASP A 156 39.30 3.49 39.49
CA ASP A 156 38.25 4.43 39.08
C ASP A 156 38.01 4.39 37.57
N GLU A 157 39.07 4.40 36.75
CA GLU A 157 38.95 4.22 35.29
C GLU A 157 38.34 2.85 34.93
N SER A 158 38.71 1.79 35.64
CA SER A 158 38.11 0.45 35.45
C SER A 158 36.63 0.43 35.79
N ASN A 159 36.23 1.13 36.86
CA ASN A 159 34.84 1.27 37.26
C ASN A 159 34.03 2.09 36.24
N ASP A 160 34.59 3.17 35.71
CA ASP A 160 33.95 3.98 34.67
C ASP A 160 33.75 3.19 33.37
N LEU A 161 34.78 2.47 32.91
CA LEU A 161 34.67 1.58 31.75
C LEU A 161 33.63 0.48 31.98
N LYS A 162 33.56 -0.08 33.18
CA LYS A 162 32.55 -1.09 33.54
C LYS A 162 31.14 -0.52 33.53
N ASN A 163 30.95 0.71 34.02
CA ASN A 163 29.68 1.41 33.99
C ASN A 163 29.24 1.69 32.54
N GLN A 164 30.15 2.19 31.70
CA GLN A 164 29.89 2.41 30.27
C GLN A 164 29.54 1.11 29.56
N LEU A 165 30.28 0.02 29.81
CA LEU A 165 30.01 -1.29 29.20
C LEU A 165 28.65 -1.84 29.64
N SER A 166 28.25 -1.62 30.90
CA SER A 166 26.91 -1.99 31.38
C SER A 166 25.80 -1.17 30.70
N HIS A 167 26.06 0.11 30.40
CA HIS A 167 25.13 0.98 29.68
C HIS A 167 24.98 0.55 28.23
N TRP A 168 26.09 0.34 27.51
CA TRP A 168 26.08 -0.16 26.13
C TRP A 168 25.38 -1.51 26.02
N LYS A 169 25.62 -2.44 26.94
CA LYS A 169 24.94 -3.74 26.97
C LYS A 169 23.42 -3.62 27.14
N LYS A 170 22.95 -2.64 27.93
CA LYS A 170 21.51 -2.35 28.04
C LYS A 170 20.95 -1.79 26.74
N MET A 171 21.65 -0.86 26.10
CA MET A 171 21.23 -0.29 24.81
C MET A 171 21.23 -1.34 23.69
N GLU A 172 22.20 -2.24 23.67
CA GLU A 172 22.26 -3.37 22.74
C GLU A 172 21.07 -4.33 22.96
N ALA A 173 20.72 -4.62 24.22
CA ALA A 173 19.54 -5.42 24.54
C ALA A 173 18.22 -4.76 24.09
N THR A 174 18.10 -3.44 24.21
CA THR A 174 16.91 -2.72 23.72
C THR A 174 16.86 -2.70 22.19
N ALA A 175 17.98 -2.44 21.52
CA ALA A 175 18.05 -2.43 20.07
C ALA A 175 17.75 -3.82 19.47
N THR A 176 18.30 -4.88 20.07
CA THR A 176 18.00 -6.26 19.66
C THR A 176 16.52 -6.61 19.85
N ALA A 177 15.89 -6.17 20.93
CA ALA A 177 14.44 -6.35 21.13
C ALA A 177 13.60 -5.62 20.06
N GLU A 178 13.99 -4.41 19.68
CA GLU A 178 13.33 -3.66 18.60
C GLU A 178 13.51 -4.33 17.24
N VAL A 179 14.70 -4.83 16.92
CA VAL A 179 14.96 -5.58 15.68
C VAL A 179 14.08 -6.83 15.60
N VAL A 180 13.97 -7.59 16.70
CA VAL A 180 13.09 -8.77 16.74
C VAL A 180 11.62 -8.38 16.57
N ARG A 181 11.18 -7.26 17.17
CA ARG A 181 9.83 -6.74 17.00
C ARG A 181 9.54 -6.36 15.55
N LEU A 182 10.46 -5.64 14.91
CA LEU A 182 10.35 -5.24 13.50
C LEU A 182 10.35 -6.46 12.58
N ARG A 183 11.18 -7.47 12.87
CA ARG A 183 11.19 -8.72 12.10
C ARG A 183 9.84 -9.44 12.18
N ARG A 184 9.25 -9.53 13.36
CA ARG A 184 7.92 -10.13 13.53
C ARG A 184 6.83 -9.39 12.76
N MET A 185 6.87 -8.05 12.76
CA MET A 185 5.94 -7.24 11.97
C MET A 185 6.11 -7.49 10.46
N LEU A 186 7.36 -7.57 10.00
CA LEU A 186 7.65 -7.88 8.60
C LEU A 186 7.12 -9.26 8.20
N ASP A 187 7.30 -10.28 9.05
CA ASP A 187 6.79 -11.63 8.79
C ASP A 187 5.24 -11.66 8.77
N THR A 188 4.57 -10.86 9.61
CA THR A 188 3.10 -10.75 9.58
C THR A 188 2.60 -10.06 8.32
N GLU A 189 3.27 -9.00 7.85
CA GLU A 189 2.93 -8.33 6.59
C GLU A 189 3.17 -9.24 5.38
N ALA A 190 4.27 -10.00 5.37
CA ALA A 190 4.53 -11.00 4.33
C ALA A 190 3.42 -12.05 4.27
N SER A 191 2.98 -12.56 5.42
CA SER A 191 1.88 -13.53 5.50
C SER A 191 0.53 -12.95 5.03
N GLN A 192 0.30 -11.64 5.24
CA GLN A 192 -0.90 -10.97 4.73
C GLN A 192 -0.83 -10.78 3.21
N LYS A 193 0.34 -10.40 2.71
CA LYS A 193 0.60 -10.27 1.27
C LYS A 193 0.33 -11.60 0.55
N ASP A 194 0.84 -12.71 1.07
CA ASP A 194 0.63 -14.03 0.46
C ASP A 194 -0.87 -14.39 0.37
N LYS A 195 -1.66 -14.08 1.41
CA LYS A 195 -3.12 -14.27 1.39
C LYS A 195 -3.81 -13.42 0.34
N LEU A 196 -3.42 -12.15 0.21
CA LEU A 196 -3.98 -11.26 -0.80
C LEU A 196 -3.60 -11.70 -2.21
N GLU A 197 -2.39 -12.22 -2.42
CA GLU A 197 -1.96 -12.78 -3.70
C GLU A 197 -2.76 -14.04 -4.06
N GLU A 198 -3.06 -14.91 -3.10
CA GLU A 198 -3.93 -16.06 -3.28
C GLU A 198 -5.37 -15.63 -3.66
N GLU A 199 -5.93 -14.65 -2.95
CA GLU A 199 -7.25 -14.08 -3.28
C GLU A 199 -7.29 -13.48 -4.69
N ILE A 200 -6.25 -12.73 -5.07
CA ILE A 200 -6.10 -12.17 -6.42
C ILE A 200 -6.02 -13.29 -7.47
N ALA A 201 -5.29 -14.37 -7.19
CA ALA A 201 -5.19 -15.51 -8.11
C ALA A 201 -6.54 -16.19 -8.32
N VAL A 202 -7.31 -16.39 -7.25
CA VAL A 202 -8.67 -16.94 -7.31
C VAL A 202 -9.59 -16.02 -8.12
N LEU A 203 -9.58 -14.71 -7.86
CA LEU A 203 -10.41 -13.75 -8.60
C LEU A 203 -10.05 -13.70 -10.09
N LYS A 204 -8.76 -13.79 -10.44
CA LYS A 204 -8.30 -13.90 -11.84
C LYS A 204 -8.83 -15.17 -12.50
N SER A 205 -8.80 -16.30 -11.81
CA SER A 205 -9.35 -17.56 -12.33
C SER A 205 -10.87 -17.45 -12.55
N GLN A 206 -11.60 -16.88 -11.60
CA GLN A 206 -13.05 -16.65 -11.73
C GLN A 206 -13.38 -15.72 -12.90
N LEU A 207 -12.62 -14.65 -13.10
CA LEU A 207 -12.81 -13.74 -14.22
C LEU A 207 -12.54 -14.42 -15.56
N MET A 208 -11.50 -15.26 -15.64
CA MET A 208 -11.20 -16.04 -16.83
C MET A 208 -12.33 -17.01 -17.16
N GLN A 209 -12.90 -17.69 -16.15
CA GLN A 209 -14.06 -18.56 -16.33
C GLN A 209 -15.28 -17.79 -16.84
N LEU A 210 -15.60 -16.65 -16.24
CA LEU A 210 -16.71 -15.81 -16.70
C LEU A 210 -16.51 -15.27 -18.12
N SER A 211 -15.27 -14.97 -18.51
CA SER A 211 -14.96 -14.57 -19.89
C SER A 211 -15.19 -15.72 -20.87
N LEU A 212 -14.79 -16.94 -20.52
CA LEU A 212 -15.02 -18.13 -21.35
C LEU A 212 -16.52 -18.42 -21.50
N ASP A 213 -17.29 -18.37 -20.41
CA ASP A 213 -18.74 -18.57 -20.43
C ASP A 213 -19.45 -17.46 -21.24
N ALA A 214 -18.96 -16.21 -21.17
CA ALA A 214 -19.47 -15.10 -21.97
C ALA A 214 -19.18 -15.27 -23.48
N ASP A 215 -18.04 -15.85 -23.83
CA ASP A 215 -17.70 -16.13 -25.24
C ASP A 215 -18.48 -17.35 -25.77
N GLU A 216 -18.70 -18.39 -24.96
CA GLU A 216 -19.53 -19.54 -25.35
C GLU A 216 -21.00 -19.13 -25.56
N THR A 217 -21.54 -18.27 -24.69
CA THR A 217 -22.90 -17.72 -24.88
C THR A 217 -22.99 -16.85 -26.12
N ARG A 218 -21.95 -16.06 -26.45
CA ARG A 218 -21.89 -15.32 -27.72
C ARG A 218 -21.89 -16.24 -28.94
N MET A 219 -21.08 -17.31 -28.95
CA MET A 219 -21.02 -18.26 -30.06
C MET A 219 -22.33 -19.04 -30.25
N SER A 220 -23.04 -19.33 -29.16
CA SER A 220 -24.36 -19.97 -29.21
C SER A 220 -25.46 -19.07 -29.80
N LEU A 221 -25.34 -17.75 -29.63
CA LEU A 221 -26.27 -16.77 -30.19
C LEU A 221 -25.97 -16.44 -31.66
N ASP A 222 -24.70 -16.51 -32.07
CA ASP A 222 -24.28 -16.22 -33.46
C ASP A 222 -24.52 -17.40 -34.43
N THR A 223 -24.78 -18.61 -33.91
CA THR A 223 -25.10 -19.80 -34.74
C THR A 223 -26.60 -19.92 -35.05
N GLY A 224 -27.42 -18.96 -34.62
CA GLY A 224 -28.88 -18.99 -34.77
C GLY A 224 -29.41 -18.13 -35.91
N ASP A 225 -29.30 -18.59 -37.15
CA ASP A 225 -30.02 -18.00 -38.29
C ASP A 225 -31.02 -19.02 -38.92
N GLY A 226 -32.31 -18.72 -38.75
CA GLY A 226 -33.38 -19.15 -39.67
C GLY A 226 -34.17 -20.44 -39.36
N PRO A 227 -35.46 -20.51 -39.75
CA PRO A 227 -36.51 -21.21 -39.00
C PRO A 227 -36.83 -22.62 -39.52
N GLY A 228 -37.27 -23.48 -38.59
CA GLY A 228 -38.08 -24.65 -38.90
C GLY A 228 -37.31 -25.94 -39.09
N LYS A 229 -37.24 -26.76 -38.02
CA LYS A 229 -37.38 -28.21 -38.10
C LYS A 229 -37.73 -28.78 -36.73
N ILE A 230 -38.93 -29.35 -36.68
CA ILE A 230 -39.36 -30.31 -35.67
C ILE A 230 -38.38 -31.49 -35.73
N PHE A 231 -37.81 -31.90 -34.60
CA PHE A 231 -37.54 -33.32 -34.34
C PHE A 231 -37.72 -33.66 -32.86
N PRO A 232 -38.39 -34.79 -32.53
CA PRO A 232 -38.71 -35.21 -31.17
C PRO A 232 -37.69 -36.21 -30.60
N GLY A 233 -37.59 -36.27 -29.27
CA GLY A 233 -36.77 -37.24 -28.51
C GLY A 233 -36.33 -36.60 -27.20
N LEU A 234 -37.17 -36.53 -26.17
CA LEU A 234 -37.61 -37.62 -25.28
C LEU A 234 -36.44 -38.30 -24.54
N ASP A 235 -36.43 -38.00 -23.24
CA ASP A 235 -35.98 -38.82 -22.11
C ASP A 235 -34.51 -39.19 -22.00
N SER A 236 -33.74 -38.34 -21.32
CA SER A 236 -32.90 -38.82 -20.22
C SER A 236 -32.44 -37.64 -19.35
N LEU A 237 -32.39 -37.85 -18.04
CA LEU A 237 -31.85 -36.97 -17.00
C LEU A 237 -32.83 -35.95 -16.37
N MET A 238 -34.00 -36.46 -15.97
CA MET A 238 -34.67 -35.98 -14.76
C MET A 238 -34.72 -37.10 -13.72
N SER A 239 -33.72 -37.12 -12.84
CA SER A 239 -33.88 -37.73 -11.52
C SER A 239 -32.90 -37.11 -10.53
N HIS A 240 -33.45 -36.69 -9.39
CA HIS A 240 -32.85 -35.99 -8.24
C HIS A 240 -32.81 -34.46 -8.41
N SER A 241 -33.47 -33.64 -7.61
CA SER A 241 -34.28 -33.86 -6.42
C SER A 241 -35.16 -32.63 -6.21
N ARG A 242 -36.35 -32.88 -5.68
CA ARG A 242 -37.25 -31.86 -5.13
C ARG A 242 -36.52 -31.05 -4.05
N ASN A 243 -36.54 -29.72 -4.18
CA ASN A 243 -36.89 -28.85 -3.06
C ASN A 243 -37.32 -27.47 -3.59
N SER A 244 -38.59 -27.17 -3.35
CA SER A 244 -39.23 -25.89 -3.51
C SER A 244 -38.93 -24.99 -2.30
N GLN A 245 -38.37 -23.79 -2.52
CA GLN A 245 -38.74 -22.52 -1.84
C GLN A 245 -37.89 -21.34 -2.37
N PRO A 246 -38.33 -20.08 -2.15
CA PRO A 246 -38.36 -19.03 -3.17
C PRO A 246 -37.05 -18.25 -3.31
N ARG A 247 -36.91 -17.66 -4.50
CA ARG A 247 -35.91 -16.66 -4.88
C ARG A 247 -35.75 -15.56 -3.82
N GLU A 248 -34.64 -15.57 -3.10
CA GLU A 248 -33.96 -14.34 -2.73
C GLU A 248 -32.79 -14.15 -3.71
N GLN A 249 -32.80 -13.01 -4.40
CA GLN A 249 -31.70 -12.57 -5.24
C GLN A 249 -30.51 -12.23 -4.34
N SER A 250 -29.62 -13.20 -4.12
CA SER A 250 -28.32 -12.94 -3.52
C SER A 250 -27.44 -12.26 -4.55
N ASN A 251 -27.23 -10.95 -4.37
CA ASN A 251 -26.13 -10.22 -4.97
C ASN A 251 -24.80 -10.93 -4.61
N GLY A 252 -23.91 -11.09 -5.60
CA GLY A 252 -22.57 -11.64 -5.44
C GLY A 252 -21.68 -10.83 -4.47
N PRO A 253 -20.44 -11.27 -4.19
CA PRO A 253 -19.65 -10.78 -3.06
C PRO A 253 -19.11 -9.37 -3.32
N LYS A 254 -19.91 -8.33 -3.00
CA LYS A 254 -19.49 -6.91 -2.93
C LYS A 254 -18.83 -6.58 -1.57
N ALA A 255 -17.83 -7.36 -1.16
CA ALA A 255 -17.41 -7.47 0.25
C ALA A 255 -16.28 -6.55 0.80
N PRO A 256 -15.64 -5.58 0.09
CA PRO A 256 -14.72 -4.65 0.77
C PRO A 256 -15.42 -3.38 1.29
N VAL A 257 -16.27 -2.76 0.47
CA VAL A 257 -16.80 -1.41 0.73
C VAL A 257 -18.01 -1.44 1.67
N ALA A 258 -18.84 -2.48 1.59
CA ALA A 258 -19.94 -2.68 2.53
C ALA A 258 -19.44 -2.99 3.96
N LYS A 259 -18.29 -3.65 4.11
CA LYS A 259 -17.68 -3.93 5.43
C LYS A 259 -17.09 -2.70 6.12
N LEU A 260 -16.76 -1.64 5.37
CA LEU A 260 -16.25 -0.39 5.95
C LEU A 260 -17.27 0.30 6.86
N PHE A 261 -18.57 0.17 6.52
CA PHE A 261 -19.67 0.62 7.37
C PHE A 261 -19.71 -0.11 8.73
N GLU A 262 -19.42 -1.41 8.74
CA GLU A 262 -19.50 -2.25 9.93
C GLU A 262 -18.21 -2.27 10.77
N GLN A 263 -17.02 -2.21 10.16
CA GLN A 263 -15.74 -2.37 10.86
C GLN A 263 -15.06 -1.08 11.31
N VAL A 264 -15.18 0.03 10.56
CA VAL A 264 -14.45 1.29 10.86
C VAL A 264 -15.40 2.38 11.40
N GLY A 265 -16.69 2.27 11.09
CA GLY A 265 -17.73 3.21 11.52
C GLY A 265 -17.75 4.47 10.66
N LEU A 266 -18.84 4.67 9.94
CA LEU A 266 -19.08 5.87 9.11
C LEU A 266 -18.84 7.18 9.88
N GLN A 267 -19.21 7.21 11.16
CA GLN A 267 -18.96 8.35 12.06
C GLN A 267 -17.47 8.68 12.22
N LYS A 268 -16.59 7.68 12.25
CA LYS A 268 -15.15 7.90 12.35
C LYS A 268 -14.59 8.51 11.07
N ILE A 269 -15.08 8.06 9.90
CA ILE A 269 -14.68 8.62 8.61
C ILE A 269 -15.15 10.08 8.48
N LEU A 270 -16.36 10.38 8.92
CA LEU A 270 -16.87 11.76 8.94
C LEU A 270 -16.05 12.66 9.88
N SER A 271 -15.60 12.15 11.04
CA SER A 271 -14.71 12.91 11.93
C SER A 271 -13.34 13.25 11.30
N LEU A 272 -12.87 12.44 10.34
CA LEU A 272 -11.61 12.71 9.64
C LEU A 272 -11.72 13.84 8.61
N LEU A 273 -12.94 14.22 8.19
CA LEU A 273 -13.16 15.41 7.36
C LEU A 273 -12.78 16.71 8.09
N GLU A 274 -12.75 16.68 9.42
CA GLU A 274 -12.39 17.80 10.28
C GLU A 274 -10.92 17.76 10.75
N SER A 275 -10.16 16.73 10.37
CA SER A 275 -8.76 16.56 10.77
C SER A 275 -7.90 17.76 10.38
N GLU A 276 -7.02 18.24 11.27
CA GLU A 276 -6.12 19.38 11.00
C GLU A 276 -5.13 19.09 9.86
N GLU A 277 -4.79 17.82 9.63
CA GLU A 277 -3.87 17.45 8.56
C GLU A 277 -4.53 17.50 7.17
N PRO A 278 -3.96 18.25 6.22
CA PRO A 278 -4.54 18.40 4.89
C PRO A 278 -4.60 17.08 4.12
N ASP A 279 -3.57 16.25 4.21
CA ASP A 279 -3.51 14.97 3.50
C ASP A 279 -4.57 13.98 4.02
N VAL A 280 -4.76 13.91 5.34
CA VAL A 280 -5.81 13.09 5.96
C VAL A 280 -7.19 13.54 5.49
N ARG A 281 -7.40 14.86 5.45
CA ARG A 281 -8.66 15.47 5.00
C ARG A 281 -8.98 15.14 3.54
N VAL A 282 -7.99 15.26 2.64
CA VAL A 282 -8.14 14.92 1.21
C VAL A 282 -8.53 13.46 1.04
N HIS A 283 -7.88 12.55 1.77
CA HIS A 283 -8.17 11.13 1.68
C HIS A 283 -9.54 10.78 2.27
N ALA A 284 -9.92 11.38 3.39
CA ALA A 284 -11.25 11.20 3.99
C ALA A 284 -12.37 11.63 3.03
N VAL A 285 -12.23 12.76 2.36
CA VAL A 285 -13.21 13.26 1.36
C VAL A 285 -13.35 12.30 0.19
N LYS A 286 -12.23 11.76 -0.33
CA LYS A 286 -12.26 10.76 -1.42
C LYS A 286 -12.99 9.49 -1.01
N VAL A 287 -12.76 9.02 0.21
CA VAL A 287 -13.47 7.85 0.76
C VAL A 287 -14.96 8.13 0.83
N VAL A 288 -15.38 9.27 1.37
CA VAL A 288 -16.81 9.65 1.46
C VAL A 288 -17.43 9.79 0.07
N ALA A 289 -16.73 10.38 -0.90
CA ALA A 289 -17.20 10.50 -2.28
C ALA A 289 -17.43 9.14 -2.96
N ASN A 290 -16.51 8.19 -2.73
CA ASN A 290 -16.65 6.83 -3.23
C ASN A 290 -17.80 6.08 -2.54
N LEU A 291 -17.99 6.27 -1.23
CA LEU A 291 -19.11 5.67 -0.52
C LEU A 291 -20.46 6.23 -1.00
N ALA A 292 -20.52 7.53 -1.27
CA ALA A 292 -21.72 8.20 -1.78
C ALA A 292 -22.10 7.79 -3.20
N ALA A 293 -21.18 7.21 -3.98
CA ALA A 293 -21.47 6.71 -5.32
C ALA A 293 -22.42 5.48 -5.32
N GLU A 294 -22.54 4.78 -4.18
CA GLU A 294 -23.43 3.63 -4.03
C GLU A 294 -24.75 4.06 -3.37
N GLU A 295 -25.88 3.91 -4.09
CA GLU A 295 -27.24 4.29 -3.66
C GLU A 295 -27.58 3.79 -2.24
N ALA A 296 -27.24 2.53 -1.94
CA ALA A 296 -27.48 1.89 -0.64
C ALA A 296 -26.76 2.54 0.56
N ASN A 297 -25.77 3.39 0.31
CA ASN A 297 -24.99 4.10 1.33
C ASN A 297 -25.42 5.56 1.48
N GLN A 298 -26.09 6.14 0.48
CA GLN A 298 -26.38 7.57 0.43
C GLN A 298 -27.26 8.02 1.60
N GLU A 299 -28.36 7.30 1.86
CA GLU A 299 -29.27 7.59 2.99
C GLU A 299 -28.53 7.53 4.33
N LYS A 300 -27.72 6.49 4.55
CA LYS A 300 -26.93 6.32 5.78
C LYS A 300 -25.89 7.43 5.97
N ILE A 301 -25.28 7.91 4.88
CA ILE A 301 -24.32 9.03 4.91
C ILE A 301 -25.04 10.32 5.31
N VAL A 302 -26.24 10.56 4.79
CA VAL A 302 -27.05 11.73 5.14
C VAL A 302 -27.50 11.67 6.60
N GLU A 303 -28.03 10.53 7.05
CA GLU A 303 -28.45 10.31 8.45
C GLU A 303 -27.30 10.48 9.45
N ALA A 304 -26.10 10.07 9.06
CA ALA A 304 -24.89 10.24 9.87
C ALA A 304 -24.38 11.70 9.93
N GLY A 305 -25.02 12.65 9.23
CA GLY A 305 -24.62 14.05 9.18
C GLY A 305 -23.58 14.38 8.11
N GLY A 306 -23.28 13.44 7.19
CA GLY A 306 -22.22 13.59 6.20
C GLY A 306 -22.44 14.75 5.23
N LEU A 307 -23.69 15.08 4.90
CA LEU A 307 -24.02 16.25 4.07
C LEU A 307 -23.59 17.55 4.76
N THR A 308 -23.84 17.68 6.06
CA THR A 308 -23.46 18.84 6.86
C THR A 308 -21.94 18.99 6.91
N SER A 309 -21.20 17.90 7.16
CA SER A 309 -19.73 17.91 7.17
C SER A 309 -19.14 18.29 5.81
N LEU A 310 -19.70 17.77 4.71
CA LEU A 310 -19.25 18.11 3.35
C LEU A 310 -19.53 19.59 2.99
N LEU A 311 -20.69 20.13 3.40
CA LEU A 311 -21.03 21.55 3.20
C LEU A 311 -20.15 22.48 4.03
N MET A 312 -19.85 22.11 5.27
CA MET A 312 -18.91 22.83 6.12
C MET A 312 -17.52 22.84 5.49
N LEU A 313 -17.07 21.69 5.00
CA LEU A 313 -15.76 21.54 4.36
C LEU A 313 -15.62 22.37 3.09
N LEU A 314 -16.67 22.45 2.27
CA LEU A 314 -16.70 23.32 1.09
C LEU A 314 -16.55 24.81 1.43
N ARG A 315 -17.05 25.22 2.59
CA ARG A 315 -16.99 26.62 3.06
C ARG A 315 -15.66 26.95 3.75
N SER A 316 -15.07 25.99 4.46
CA SER A 316 -13.86 26.21 5.27
C SER A 316 -12.56 25.90 4.53
N SER A 317 -12.59 25.13 3.44
CA SER A 317 -11.39 24.73 2.70
C SER A 317 -11.04 25.69 1.56
N GLU A 318 -9.78 26.12 1.54
CA GLU A 318 -9.20 26.89 0.42
C GLU A 318 -8.69 26.00 -0.73
N ASP A 319 -8.53 24.70 -0.48
CA ASP A 319 -7.99 23.73 -1.44
C ASP A 319 -9.04 23.38 -2.51
N GLU A 320 -8.70 23.66 -3.77
CA GLU A 320 -9.54 23.39 -4.93
C GLU A 320 -9.83 21.89 -5.12
N THR A 321 -8.87 21.03 -4.78
CA THR A 321 -9.02 19.57 -4.88
C THR A 321 -10.07 19.08 -3.89
N ILE A 322 -9.98 19.52 -2.63
CA ILE A 322 -10.96 19.18 -1.59
C ILE A 322 -12.35 19.67 -2.00
N ARG A 323 -12.46 20.92 -2.46
CA ARG A 323 -13.75 21.47 -2.89
C ARG A 323 -14.35 20.69 -4.06
N ARG A 324 -13.54 20.33 -5.07
CA ARG A 324 -14.02 19.57 -6.22
C ARG A 324 -14.53 18.19 -5.81
N VAL A 325 -13.78 17.46 -4.98
CA VAL A 325 -14.17 16.11 -4.56
C VAL A 325 -15.38 16.15 -3.61
N ALA A 326 -15.44 17.13 -2.71
CA ALA A 326 -16.59 17.34 -1.83
C ALA A 326 -17.86 17.70 -2.63
N ALA A 327 -17.75 18.56 -3.65
CA ALA A 327 -18.87 18.85 -4.55
C ALA A 327 -19.33 17.60 -5.32
N GLY A 328 -18.40 16.76 -5.77
CA GLY A 328 -18.73 15.46 -6.39
C GLY A 328 -19.45 14.50 -5.43
N ALA A 329 -19.01 14.44 -4.17
CA ALA A 329 -19.68 13.65 -3.14
C ALA A 329 -21.12 14.12 -2.90
N ILE A 330 -21.34 15.44 -2.83
CA ILE A 330 -22.68 16.02 -2.67
C ILE A 330 -23.55 15.74 -3.91
N ALA A 331 -22.99 15.84 -5.12
CA ALA A 331 -23.71 15.50 -6.34
C ALA A 331 -24.16 14.02 -6.35
N ASN A 332 -23.31 13.12 -5.86
CA ASN A 332 -23.67 11.71 -5.69
C ASN A 332 -24.81 11.52 -4.68
N LEU A 333 -24.76 12.21 -3.53
CA LEU A 333 -25.84 12.18 -2.54
C LEU A 333 -27.17 12.81 -3.03
N ALA A 334 -27.11 13.69 -4.03
CA ALA A 334 -28.27 14.37 -4.60
C ALA A 334 -28.92 13.61 -5.78
N MET A 335 -28.39 12.45 -6.16
CA MET A 335 -28.98 11.59 -7.20
C MET A 335 -30.11 10.68 -6.68
N ASN A 336 -30.37 10.68 -5.37
CA ASN A 336 -31.43 9.92 -4.71
C ASN A 336 -32.83 10.51 -4.88
#